data_AF-A0A7X9HMW6-F1
#
_entry.id   AF-A0A7X9HMW6-F1
#
_cell.length_a   1.000
_cell.length_b   1.000
_cell.length_c   1.000
_cell.angle_alpha   90.00
_cell.angle_beta   90.00
_cell.angle_gamma   90.00
#
_symmetry.space_group_name_H-M   'P 1'
#
loop_
_entity.id
_entity.type
_entity.pdbx_description
1 polymer ?
#
loop_
_entity_poly.entity_id
_entity_poly.type
_entity_poly.pdbx_seq_one_letter_code
_entity_poly.pdbx_strand_id
1 'polypeptide(L)' 'MAGEAGQLDCLSPKAALKQAFANHWIDDEESWLGMLSDRNLMAHTYSAADALTVYQRLSAYLPRLKSLLDALKKA' A
#
# COMPACT_ATOMS: atom_id res chain seq x y z
N MET A 1 13.19 -9.69 -29.09
CA MET A 1 12.82 -10.64 -28.03
C MET A 1 13.37 -10.11 -26.71
N ALA A 2 12.75 -9.06 -26.15
CA ALA A 2 13.01 -8.64 -24.78
C ALA A 2 11.76 -9.06 -24.01
N GLY A 3 11.90 -10.06 -23.15
CA GLY A 3 10.80 -10.58 -22.34
C GLY A 3 10.23 -9.45 -21.51
N GLU A 4 8.95 -9.17 -21.74
CA GLU A 4 8.12 -8.29 -20.94
C GLU A 4 8.29 -8.69 -19.48
N ALA A 5 8.61 -7.73 -18.62
CA ALA A 5 8.74 -7.95 -17.18
C ALA A 5 7.55 -8.81 -16.72
N GLY A 6 7.85 -10.04 -16.30
CA GLY A 6 6.89 -11.14 -16.24
C GLY A 6 5.59 -10.71 -15.57
N GLN A 7 4.48 -11.01 -16.25
CA GLN A 7 3.10 -10.88 -15.80
C GLN A 7 3.00 -10.74 -14.28
N LEU A 8 3.01 -9.49 -13.77
CA LEU A 8 2.68 -9.25 -12.38
C LEU A 8 1.19 -9.55 -12.28
N ASP A 9 0.82 -10.71 -11.74
CA ASP A 9 -0.56 -11.08 -11.41
C ASP A 9 -1.09 -10.22 -10.24
N CYS A 10 -0.97 -8.90 -10.38
CA CYS A 10 -1.48 -7.86 -9.52
C CYS A 10 -2.99 -7.69 -9.74
N LEU A 11 -3.74 -8.79 -9.70
CA LEU A 11 -5.20 -8.80 -9.93
C LEU A 11 -6.00 -8.14 -8.79
N SER A 12 -5.31 -7.71 -7.72
CA SER A 12 -5.90 -6.91 -6.65
C SER A 12 -4.83 -6.01 -6.00
N PRO A 13 -5.24 -4.91 -5.33
CA PRO A 13 -4.32 -4.08 -4.56
C PRO A 13 -3.52 -4.87 -3.52
N LYS A 14 -4.15 -5.90 -2.92
CA LYS A 14 -3.48 -6.79 -1.96
C LYS A 14 -2.39 -7.62 -2.64
N ALA A 15 -2.66 -8.18 -3.82
CA ALA A 15 -1.66 -8.94 -4.58
C ALA A 15 -0.47 -8.06 -4.98
N ALA A 16 -0.74 -6.83 -5.42
CA ALA A 16 0.29 -5.86 -5.77
C ALA A 16 1.22 -5.53 -4.60
N LEU A 17 0.66 -5.27 -3.41
CA LEU A 17 1.46 -4.99 -2.21
C LEU A 17 2.30 -6.21 -1.77
N LYS A 18 1.73 -7.41 -1.82
CA LYS A 18 2.46 -8.64 -1.53
C LYS A 18 3.65 -8.85 -2.47
N GLN A 19 3.46 -8.59 -3.75
CA GLN A 19 4.51 -8.74 -4.74
C GLN A 19 5.56 -7.63 -4.64
N ALA A 20 5.15 -6.39 -4.35
CA ALA A 20 6.08 -5.31 -4.06
C ALA A 20 6.96 -5.62 -2.82
N PHE A 21 6.38 -6.23 -1.78
CA PHE A 21 7.15 -6.69 -0.62
C PHE A 21 8.10 -7.84 -0.98
N ALA A 22 7.63 -8.84 -1.73
CA ALA A 22 8.46 -9.96 -2.19
C ALA A 22 9.64 -9.50 -3.08
N ASN A 23 9.46 -8.42 -3.84
CA ASN A 23 10.49 -7.81 -4.67
C ASN A 23 11.34 -6.76 -3.90
N HIS A 24 11.14 -6.61 -2.59
CA HIS A 24 11.83 -5.62 -1.74
C HIS A 24 11.70 -4.16 -2.20
N TRP A 25 10.59 -3.83 -2.87
CA TRP A 25 10.28 -2.44 -3.25
C TRP A 25 9.67 -1.65 -2.09
N ILE A 26 9.07 -2.38 -1.15
CA ILE A 26 8.51 -1.86 0.10
C ILE A 26 8.92 -2.76 1.25
N ASP A 27 9.10 -2.15 2.42
CA ASP A 27 9.31 -2.84 3.69
C ASP A 27 8.03 -2.87 4.52
N ASP A 28 7.99 -3.69 5.57
CA ASP A 28 6.90 -3.71 6.57
C ASP A 28 5.52 -4.00 5.92
N GLU A 29 5.34 -5.22 5.40
CA GLU A 29 4.12 -5.66 4.69
C GLU A 29 2.83 -5.38 5.47
N GLU A 30 2.82 -5.69 6.78
CA GLU A 30 1.66 -5.56 7.65
C GLU A 30 1.10 -4.13 7.62
N SER A 31 1.98 -3.16 7.59
CA SER A 31 1.62 -1.75 7.58
C SER A 31 0.99 -1.28 6.28
N TRP A 32 1.43 -1.82 5.15
CA TRP A 32 0.81 -1.58 3.86
C TRP A 32 -0.55 -2.26 3.75
N LEU A 33 -0.67 -3.48 4.26
CA LEU A 33 -1.96 -4.18 4.33
C LEU A 33 -2.94 -3.49 5.29
N GLY A 34 -2.45 -2.91 6.38
CA GLY A 34 -3.22 -2.06 7.29
C GLY A 34 -3.75 -0.82 6.57
N MET A 35 -2.89 -0.11 5.83
CA MET A 35 -3.29 1.05 5.03
C MET A 35 -4.36 0.70 3.98
N LEU A 36 -4.21 -0.46 3.31
CA LEU A 36 -5.21 -0.95 2.36
C LEU A 36 -6.55 -1.24 3.04
N SER A 37 -6.51 -1.81 4.24
CA SER A 37 -7.72 -2.12 5.03
C SER A 37 -8.44 -0.85 5.46
N ASP A 38 -7.70 0.16 5.93
CA ASP A 38 -8.24 1.47 6.29
C ASP A 38 -8.84 2.19 5.07
N ARG A 39 -8.20 2.10 3.90
CA ARG A 39 -8.77 2.62 2.65
C ARG A 39 -10.11 1.95 2.31
N ASN A 40 -10.19 0.62 2.48
CA ASN A 40 -11.42 -0.11 2.20
C ASN A 40 -12.51 0.23 3.21
N LEU A 41 -12.16 0.42 4.49
CA LEU A 41 -13.08 0.90 5.52
C LEU A 41 -13.65 2.27 5.13
N MET A 42 -12.80 3.21 4.72
CA MET A 42 -13.23 4.56 4.30
C MET A 42 -14.13 4.56 3.07
N ALA A 43 -13.92 3.64 2.11
CA ALA A 43 -14.74 3.55 0.91
C ALA A 43 -16.16 3.01 1.19
N HIS A 44 -16.35 2.31 2.32
CA HIS A 44 -17.59 1.60 2.64
C HIS A 44 -18.26 2.08 3.94
N THR A 45 -17.74 3.13 4.59
CA THR A 45 -18.21 3.58 5.90
C THR A 45 -18.79 4.99 5.88
N TYR A 46 -19.98 5.14 6.46
CA TYR A 46 -20.65 6.42 6.74
C TYR A 46 -20.57 6.82 8.23
N SER A 47 -19.75 6.13 9.03
CA SER A 47 -19.56 6.35 10.46
C SER A 47 -18.40 7.32 10.71
N ALA A 48 -18.71 8.42 11.40
CA ALA A 48 -17.71 9.43 11.79
C ALA A 48 -16.65 8.87 12.75
N ALA A 49 -16.99 7.87 13.57
CA ALA A 49 -16.07 7.24 14.52
C ALA A 49 -14.96 6.45 13.80
N ASP A 50 -15.33 5.73 12.75
CA ASP A 50 -14.38 4.98 11.94
C ASP A 50 -13.48 5.91 11.12
N ALA A 51 -14.06 7.00 10.58
CA ALA A 51 -13.29 8.04 9.90
C ALA A 51 -12.24 8.68 10.82
N LEU A 52 -12.60 8.97 12.08
CA LEU A 52 -11.65 9.50 13.06
C LEU A 52 -10.55 8.50 13.41
N THR A 53 -10.90 7.21 13.50
CA THR A 53 -9.93 6.14 13.75
C THR A 53 -8.91 6.03 12.62
N VAL A 54 -9.36 6.06 11.36
CA VAL A 54 -8.46 6.06 10.20
C VAL A 54 -7.63 7.34 10.16
N TYR A 55 -8.23 8.49 10.45
CA TYR A 55 -7.53 9.78 10.49
C TYR A 55 -6.33 9.76 11.44
N GLN A 56 -6.50 9.17 12.63
CA GLN A 56 -5.41 9.04 13.62
C GLN A 56 -4.26 8.15 13.13
N ARG A 57 -4.51 7.20 12.21
CA ARG A 57 -3.51 6.29 11.65
C ARG A 57 -2.73 6.89 10.48
N LEU A 58 -3.22 7.95 9.85
CA LEU A 58 -2.61 8.56 8.65
C LEU A 58 -1.18 9.04 8.90
N SER A 59 -0.85 9.51 10.10
CA SER A 59 0.51 9.95 10.45
C SER A 59 1.55 8.83 10.33
N ALA A 60 1.15 7.58 10.57
CA ALA A 60 2.00 6.40 10.42
C ALA A 60 2.17 5.97 8.94
N TYR A 61 1.27 6.39 8.05
CA TYR A 61 1.28 6.03 6.63
C TYR A 61 2.13 6.97 5.78
N LEU A 62 2.15 8.27 6.12
CA LEU A 62 2.87 9.28 5.35
C LEU A 62 4.37 8.99 5.17
N PRO A 63 5.15 8.58 6.21
CA PRO A 63 6.57 8.27 6.03
C PRO A 63 6.82 7.12 5.05
N ARG A 64 5.94 6.10 5.05
CA ARG A 64 6.06 4.92 4.19
C ARG A 64 5.82 5.27 2.72
N LEU A 65 4.81 6.09 2.44
CA LEU A 65 4.55 6.60 1.09
C LEU A 65 5.70 7.47 0.58
N LYS A 66 6.32 8.29 1.44
CA LYS A 66 7.52 9.07 1.08
C LYS A 66 8.71 8.16 0.76
N SER A 67 8.95 7.15 1.60
CA SER A 67 10.03 6.17 1.38
C SER A 67 9.87 5.44 0.05
N LEU A 68 8.64 4.99 -0.26
CA LEU A 68 8.34 4.37 -1.55
C LEU A 68 8.59 5.34 -2.72
N LEU A 69 8.13 6.59 -2.61
CA LEU A 69 8.37 7.60 -3.65
C LEU A 69 9.87 7.82 -3.89
N ASP A 70 10.66 7.88 -2.82
CA ASP A 70 12.11 8.07 -2.91
C ASP A 70 12.81 6.85 -3.50
N ALA A 71 12.33 5.63 -3.21
CA ALA A 71 12.82 4.41 -3.84
C ALA A 71 12.52 4.39 -5.34
N LEU A 72 11.29 4.74 -5.74
CA LEU A 72 10.86 4.77 -7.15
C LEU A 72 11.58 5.83 -7.99
N LYS A 73 12.02 6.94 -7.38
CA LYS A 73 12.81 7.98 -8.08
C LYS A 73 14.26 7.57 -8.35
N LYS A 74 14.77 6.57 -7.61
CA LYS A 74 16.16 6.10 -7.72
C LYS A 74 16.29 4.88 -8.64
N ALA A 75 15.17 4.24 -8.99
CA ALA A 75 15.08 3.16 -9.96
C ALA A 75 14.98 3.73 -11.39
#